data_AF-A0A3B9QWD6-F1
#
_entry.id   AF-A0A3B9QWD6-F1
#
_cell.length_a   1.000
_cell.length_b   1.000
_cell.length_c   1.000
_cell.angle_alpha   90.00
_cell.angle_beta   90.00
_cell.angle_gamma   90.00
#
_symmetry.space_group_name_H-M   'P 1'
#
loop_
_entity.id
_entity.type
_entity.pdbx_description
1 polymer ?
#
loop_
_entity_poly.entity_id
_entity_poly.type
_entity_poly.pdbx_seq_one_letter_code
_entity_poly.pdbx_strand_id
1 'polypeptide(L)'
;MVALHPLEIERDLQRFYRIDYRDRWRPGGGTSQLTYRRLLVLLDGLPAESEFRAAVLDVSPVSRIELRLVELWESWAGKAHPVRNTEEQQRERADAAEEKQEFERQREAARERNRAALAARNR
;
A
#
# COMPACT_ATOMS: atom_id res chain seq x y z
N MET A 1 -11.19 -0.32 5.34
CA MET A 1 -9.80 -0.11 5.79
C MET A 1 -9.13 -1.44 6.18
N VAL A 2 -9.50 -2.09 7.30
CA VAL A 2 -8.86 -3.35 7.74
C VAL A 2 -8.97 -4.50 6.72
N ALA A 3 -10.09 -4.59 5.98
CA ALA A 3 -10.29 -5.60 4.94
C ALA A 3 -9.52 -5.34 3.64
N LEU A 4 -9.05 -4.10 3.42
CA LEU A 4 -8.39 -3.70 2.17
C LEU A 4 -6.87 -3.95 2.20
N HIS A 5 -6.27 -4.00 3.39
CA HIS A 5 -4.82 -4.12 3.59
C HIS A 5 -4.46 -5.27 4.57
N PRO A 6 -4.93 -6.51 4.34
CA PRO A 6 -4.72 -7.60 5.29
C PRO A 6 -3.24 -8.00 5.43
N LEU A 7 -2.45 -7.87 4.37
CA LEU A 7 -1.03 -8.28 4.35
C LEU A 7 -0.16 -7.29 5.11
N GLU A 8 -0.40 -6.00 4.93
CA GLU A 8 0.30 -4.91 5.59
C GLU A 8 0.02 -4.96 7.09
N ILE A 9 -1.23 -5.21 7.48
CA ILE A 9 -1.61 -5.42 8.88
C ILE A 9 -0.87 -6.63 9.47
N GLU A 10 -0.83 -7.75 8.77
CA GLU A 10 -0.13 -8.95 9.25
C GLU A 10 1.36 -8.69 9.47
N ARG A 11 2.03 -8.06 8.51
CA ARG A 11 3.44 -7.69 8.61
C ARG A 11 3.70 -6.74 9.77
N ASP A 12 2.90 -5.69 9.91
CA ASP A 12 3.09 -4.68 10.95
C ASP A 12 2.80 -5.26 12.35
N LEU A 13 1.73 -6.05 12.51
CA LEU A 13 1.43 -6.71 13.79
C LEU A 13 2.54 -7.68 14.20
N GLN A 14 3.08 -8.44 13.24
CA GLN A 14 4.18 -9.35 13.49
C GLN A 14 5.50 -8.61 13.78
N ARG A 15 5.73 -7.46 13.13
CA ARG A 15 6.95 -6.65 13.28
C ARG A 15 6.97 -5.89 14.61
N PHE A 16 5.93 -5.11 14.89
CA PHE A 16 5.91 -4.16 16.00
C PHE A 16 5.35 -4.75 17.30
N TYR A 17 4.44 -5.72 17.20
CA TYR A 17 3.74 -6.26 18.37
C TYR A 17 3.96 -7.76 18.60
N ARG A 18 4.61 -8.47 17.67
CA ARG A 18 4.82 -9.94 17.72
C ARG A 18 3.51 -10.71 17.84
N ILE A 19 2.44 -10.20 17.21
CA ILE A 19 1.09 -10.77 17.26
C ILE A 19 0.78 -11.48 15.94
N ASP A 20 0.22 -12.68 16.03
CA ASP A 20 -0.30 -13.41 14.88
C ASP A 20 -1.65 -12.82 14.44
N TYR A 21 -1.71 -12.25 13.24
CA TYR A 21 -2.94 -11.66 12.73
C TYR A 21 -4.08 -12.68 12.56
N ARG A 22 -3.75 -13.96 12.33
CA ARG A 22 -4.73 -15.04 12.15
C ARG A 22 -5.55 -15.29 13.41
N ASP A 23 -5.04 -14.88 14.57
CA ASP A 23 -5.72 -15.01 15.84
C ASP A 23 -7.04 -14.23 15.89
N ARG A 24 -7.25 -13.23 15.02
CA ARG A 24 -8.54 -12.51 14.89
C ARG A 24 -9.74 -13.41 14.58
N TRP A 25 -9.49 -14.57 13.98
CA TRP A 25 -10.51 -15.54 13.58
C TRP A 25 -10.68 -16.67 14.58
N ARG A 26 -9.82 -16.74 15.60
CA ARG A 26 -9.91 -17.76 16.65
C ARG A 26 -10.88 -17.29 17.74
N PRO A 27 -11.61 -18.22 18.38
CA PRO A 27 -12.41 -17.88 19.56
C PRO A 27 -11.57 -17.15 20.62
N GLY A 28 -12.10 -16.05 21.15
CA GLY A 28 -11.39 -15.21 22.13
C GLY A 28 -10.19 -14.45 21.59
N GLY A 29 -9.94 -14.46 20.27
CA GLY A 29 -8.77 -13.83 19.69
C GLY A 29 -7.48 -14.66 19.85
N GLY A 30 -7.58 -15.98 20.04
CA GLY A 30 -6.43 -16.88 20.10
C GLY A 30 -5.45 -16.56 21.24
N THR A 31 -4.18 -16.94 21.06
CA THR A 31 -3.12 -16.71 22.05
C THR A 31 -2.82 -15.22 22.24
N SER A 32 -2.92 -14.45 21.15
CA SER A 32 -2.68 -13.00 21.15
C SER A 32 -3.82 -12.17 21.74
N GLN A 33 -4.95 -12.81 22.08
CA GLN A 33 -6.20 -12.15 22.49
C GLN A 33 -6.61 -11.03 21.51
N LEU A 34 -6.42 -11.29 20.21
CA LEU A 34 -6.62 -10.34 19.13
C LEU A 34 -8.12 -10.13 18.84
N THR A 35 -8.81 -9.45 19.74
CA THR A 35 -10.17 -8.96 19.51
C THR A 35 -10.17 -7.83 18.49
N TYR A 36 -11.33 -7.58 17.85
CA TYR A 36 -11.47 -6.46 16.91
C TYR A 36 -11.13 -5.11 17.57
N ARG A 37 -11.54 -4.90 18.84
CA ARG A 37 -11.18 -3.70 19.60
C ARG A 37 -9.66 -3.58 19.78
N ARG A 38 -8.98 -4.66 20.18
CA ARG A 38 -7.52 -4.66 20.37
C ARG A 38 -6.81 -4.37 19.05
N LEU A 39 -7.27 -4.99 17.95
CA LEU A 39 -6.74 -4.73 16.62
C LEU A 39 -6.78 -3.23 16.30
N LEU A 40 -7.92 -2.56 16.46
CA LEU A 40 -8.03 -1.13 16.18
C LEU A 40 -7.08 -0.26 17.03
N VAL A 41 -6.92 -0.59 18.31
CA VAL A 41 -5.98 0.11 19.21
C VAL A 41 -4.54 -0.06 18.74
N LEU A 42 -4.15 -1.27 18.33
CA LEU A 42 -2.81 -1.54 17.83
C LEU A 42 -2.55 -0.80 16.51
N LEU A 43 -3.53 -0.78 15.60
CA LEU A 43 -3.40 -0.07 14.32
C LEU A 43 -3.25 1.44 14.51
N ASP A 44 -3.98 2.03 15.46
CA ASP A 44 -3.86 3.47 15.78
C ASP A 44 -2.47 3.83 16.33
N GLY A 45 -1.88 2.94 17.14
CA GLY A 45 -0.57 3.07 17.73
C GLY A 45 0.62 2.75 16.82
N LEU A 46 0.40 2.43 15.54
CA LEU A 46 1.47 2.08 14.61
C LEU A 46 2.40 3.27 14.32
N PRO A 47 3.73 3.03 14.23
CA PRO A 47 4.71 4.08 13.96
C PRO A 47 4.63 4.59 12.52
N ALA A 48 5.36 5.68 12.21
CA ALA A 48 5.37 6.30 10.88
C ALA A 48 5.89 5.38 9.77
N GLU A 49 6.73 4.41 10.13
CA GLU A 49 7.30 3.40 9.23
C GLU A 49 6.38 2.18 8.99
N SER A 50 5.15 2.23 9.48
CA SER A 50 4.12 1.20 9.27
C SER A 50 3.73 1.08 7.81
N GLU A 51 3.77 -0.15 7.28
CA GLU A 51 3.29 -0.44 5.93
C GLU A 51 1.78 -0.22 5.81
N PHE A 52 1.02 -0.54 6.86
CA PHE A 52 -0.43 -0.31 6.88
C PHE A 52 -0.77 1.18 6.82
N ARG A 53 -0.12 2.03 7.63
CA ARG A 53 -0.37 3.48 7.59
C ARG A 53 0.01 4.07 6.24
N ALA A 54 1.15 3.64 5.69
CA ALA A 54 1.60 4.02 4.36
C ALA A 54 0.59 3.66 3.28
N ALA A 55 0.09 2.42 3.27
CA ALA A 55 -0.90 1.95 2.30
C ALA A 55 -2.26 2.68 2.43
N VAL A 56 -2.71 2.97 3.65
CA VAL A 56 -3.97 3.71 3.88
C VAL A 56 -3.89 5.15 3.43
N LEU A 57 -2.73 5.79 3.60
CA LEU A 57 -2.51 7.20 3.25
C LEU A 57 -1.96 7.40 1.83
N ASP A 58 -1.71 6.32 1.09
CA ASP A 58 -1.02 6.31 -0.20
C ASP A 58 0.33 7.06 -0.15
N VAL A 59 1.10 6.86 0.92
CA VAL A 59 2.44 7.44 1.09
C VAL A 59 3.49 6.35 1.22
N SER A 60 4.74 6.67 0.92
CA SER A 60 5.84 5.73 1.18
C SER A 60 6.07 5.59 2.68
N PRO A 61 6.29 4.36 3.20
CA PRO A 61 6.71 4.19 4.58
C PRO A 61 8.14 4.68 4.70
N VAL A 62 8.35 5.78 5.43
CA VAL A 62 9.68 6.35 5.67
C VAL A 62 9.86 6.52 7.17
N SER A 63 10.94 5.98 7.71
CA SER A 63 11.27 6.18 9.12
C SER A 63 11.61 7.65 9.38
N ARG A 64 11.40 8.10 10.62
CA ARG A 64 11.77 9.48 11.01
C ARG A 64 13.28 9.73 10.85
N ILE A 65 14.10 8.69 11.05
CA ILE A 65 15.56 8.81 10.89
C ILE A 65 15.92 9.00 9.42
N GLU A 66 15.33 8.21 8.52
CA GLU A 66 15.55 8.37 7.07
C GLU A 66 15.14 9.77 6.60
N LEU A 67 14.01 10.30 7.07
CA LEU A 67 13.62 11.69 6.77
C LEU A 67 14.69 12.69 7.22
N ARG A 68 15.24 12.55 8.45
CA ARG A 68 16.30 13.45 8.93
C ARG A 68 17.60 13.31 8.15
N LEU A 69 17.95 12.09 7.71
CA LEU A 69 19.14 11.87 6.89
C LEU A 69 19.00 12.54 5.51
N VAL A 70 17.80 12.47 4.92
CA VAL A 70 17.53 13.11 3.63
C VAL A 70 17.52 14.64 3.77
N GLU A 71 16.97 15.20 4.86
CA GLU A 71 17.06 16.64 5.15
C GLU A 71 18.51 17.10 5.36
N LEU A 72 19.35 16.30 6.03
CA LEU A 72 20.77 16.62 6.19
C LEU A 72 21.52 16.59 4.85
N TRP A 73 21.21 15.59 4.01
CA TRP A 73 21.76 15.50 2.66
C TRP A 73 21.32 16.69 1.80
N GLU A 74 20.05 17.09 1.86
CA GLU A 74 19.49 18.27 1.17
C GLU A 74 20.29 19.53 1.54
N SER A 75 20.48 19.76 2.85
CA SER A 75 21.23 20.89 3.37
C SER A 75 22.69 20.90 2.92
N TRP A 76 23.31 19.73 2.76
CA TRP A 76 24.72 19.63 2.39
C TRP A 76 24.95 19.65 0.87
N ALA A 77 24.08 19.00 0.12
CA ALA A 77 24.20 18.84 -1.33
C ALA A 77 23.56 20.00 -2.13
N GLY A 78 22.71 20.83 -1.50
CA GLY A 78 21.97 21.90 -2.16
C GLY A 78 20.98 21.40 -3.21
N LYS A 79 20.54 20.15 -3.11
CA LYS A 79 19.58 19.50 -4.01
C LYS A 79 18.24 19.37 -3.31
N ALA A 80 17.13 19.45 -4.05
CA ALA A 80 15.78 19.34 -3.47
C ALA A 80 15.52 17.99 -2.80
N HIS A 81 14.78 18.00 -1.69
CA HIS A 81 14.39 16.80 -0.95
C HIS A 81 13.46 15.90 -1.79
N PRO A 82 13.85 14.65 -2.10
CA PRO A 82 13.11 13.75 -2.99
C PRO A 82 11.65 13.57 -2.58
N VAL A 83 11.37 13.40 -1.28
CA VAL A 83 10.01 13.15 -0.74
C VAL A 83 9.17 14.43 -0.53
N ARG A 84 9.78 15.63 -0.44
CA ARG A 84 9.01 16.89 -0.27
C ARG A 84 8.58 17.49 -1.60
N ASN A 85 9.07 16.99 -2.73
CA ASN A 85 8.61 17.44 -4.04
C ASN A 85 7.28 16.78 -4.43
N THR A 86 6.31 16.86 -3.52
CA THR A 86 5.02 16.15 -3.57
C THR A 86 4.22 16.48 -4.82
N GLU A 87 4.36 17.69 -5.38
CA GLU A 87 3.65 18.10 -6.59
C GLU A 87 4.15 17.36 -7.83
N GLU A 88 5.46 17.15 -7.95
CA GLU A 88 6.06 16.42 -9.07
C GLU A 88 5.71 14.93 -8.99
N GLN A 89 5.79 14.35 -7.78
CA GLN A 89 5.38 12.96 -7.54
C GLN A 89 3.88 12.73 -7.76
N GLN A 90 3.01 13.69 -7.40
CA GLN A 90 1.58 13.59 -7.66
C GLN A 90 1.27 13.61 -9.16
N ARG A 91 2.00 14.41 -9.94
CA ARG A 91 1.90 14.41 -11.40
C ARG A 91 2.32 13.08 -12.00
N GLU A 92 3.50 12.57 -11.63
CA GLU A 92 3.98 11.26 -12.12
C GLU A 92 3.01 10.11 -11.78
N ARG A 93 2.38 10.13 -10.61
CA ARG A 93 1.37 9.14 -10.22
C ARG A 93 0.07 9.28 -11.03
N ALA A 94 -0.35 10.50 -11.32
CA ALA A 94 -1.51 10.75 -12.15
C ALA A 94 -1.27 10.24 -13.58
N ASP A 95 -0.10 10.56 -14.16
CA ASP A 95 0.30 10.12 -15.50
C ASP A 95 0.37 8.59 -15.57
N ALA A 96 0.98 7.93 -14.58
CA ALA A 96 1.04 6.47 -14.51
C ALA A 96 -0.34 5.81 -14.33
N ALA A 97 -1.28 6.47 -13.64
CA ALA A 97 -2.65 5.99 -13.50
C ALA A 97 -3.43 6.10 -14.81
N GLU A 98 -3.23 7.17 -15.58
CA GLU A 98 -3.82 7.36 -16.90
C GLU A 98 -3.30 6.30 -17.89
N GLU A 99 -1.98 6.07 -17.94
CA GLU A 99 -1.38 5.03 -18.78
C GLU A 99 -1.94 3.64 -18.45
N LYS A 100 -2.12 3.34 -17.16
CA LYS A 100 -2.66 2.06 -16.72
C LYS A 100 -4.12 1.88 -17.14
N GLN A 101 -4.94 2.92 -17.04
CA GLN A 101 -6.33 2.91 -17.51
C GLN A 101 -6.41 2.74 -19.03
N GLU A 102 -5.49 3.34 -19.78
CA GLU A 102 -5.41 3.16 -21.23
C GLU A 102 -5.01 1.72 -21.59
N PHE A 103 -4.04 1.15 -20.88
CA PHE A 103 -3.61 -0.23 -21.07
C PHE A 103 -4.73 -1.24 -20.75
N GLU A 104 -5.55 -0.97 -19.72
CA GLU A 104 -6.72 -1.77 -19.38
C GLU A 104 -7.80 -1.70 -20.48
N ARG A 105 -8.10 -0.50 -20.97
CA ARG A 105 -9.02 -0.31 -22.12
C ARG A 105 -8.55 -1.06 -23.36
N GLN A 106 -7.25 -1.02 -23.67
CA GLN A 106 -6.67 -1.76 -24.79
C GLN A 106 -6.77 -3.28 -24.59
N ARG A 107 -6.54 -3.76 -23.35
CA ARG A 107 -6.69 -5.19 -23.02
C ARG A 107 -8.13 -5.67 -23.15
N GLU A 108 -9.10 -4.87 -22.75
CA GLU A 108 -10.53 -5.21 -22.90
C GLU A 108 -10.93 -5.27 -24.37
N ALA A 109 -10.55 -4.27 -25.17
CA ALA A 109 -10.80 -4.28 -26.61
C ALA A 109 -10.14 -5.49 -27.31
N ALA A 110 -8.92 -5.88 -26.89
CA ALA A 110 -8.25 -7.07 -27.40
C ALA A 110 -8.99 -8.37 -27.02
N ARG A 111 -9.51 -8.46 -25.80
CA ARG A 111 -10.33 -9.60 -25.34
C ARG A 111 -11.61 -9.72 -26.16
N GLU A 112 -12.28 -8.61 -26.46
CA GLU A 112 -13.50 -8.62 -27.29
C GLU A 112 -13.22 -9.08 -28.72
N ARG A 113 -12.15 -8.55 -29.34
CA ARG A 113 -11.72 -8.98 -30.69
C ARG A 113 -11.38 -10.47 -30.73
N ASN A 114 -10.68 -10.98 -29.72
CA ASN A 114 -10.35 -12.41 -29.63
C ASN A 114 -11.60 -13.28 -29.44
N ARG A 115 -12.58 -12.84 -28.63
CA ARG A 115 -13.87 -13.54 -28.48
C ARG A 115 -14.64 -13.58 -29.81
N ALA A 116 -14.68 -12.48 -30.55
CA ALA A 116 -15.35 -12.41 -31.84
C ALA A 116 -14.66 -13.32 -32.88
N ALA A 117 -13.33 -13.35 -32.92
CA ALA A 117 -12.56 -14.21 -33.81
C ALA A 117 -12.76 -15.71 -33.49
N LEU A 118 -12.81 -16.09 -32.20
CA LEU A 118 -13.10 -17.46 -31.78
C LEU A 118 -14.53 -17.89 -32.14
N ALA A 119 -15.51 -16.99 -31.99
CA ALA A 119 -16.89 -17.26 -32.38
C ALA A 119 -17.08 -17.42 -33.89
N ALA A 120 -16.31 -16.68 -34.71
CA ALA A 120 -16.32 -16.80 -36.16
C ALA A 120 -15.61 -18.08 -36.65
N ARG A 121 -14.64 -18.60 -35.90
CA ARG A 121 -13.86 -19.80 -36.23
C ARG A 121 -14.57 -21.13 -35.89
N ASN A 122 -15.58 -21.09 -35.02
CA ASN A 122 -16.39 -22.25 -34.62
C ASN A 122 -17.75 -22.34 -35.35
N ARG A 123 -17.95 -21.56 -36.42
CA ARG A 123 -19.04 -21.73 -37.40
C ARG A 123 -18.49 -22.31 -38.68
#